data_AF-A0A1R1SEK9-F1
#
_entry.id   AF-A0A1R1SEK9-F1
#
_cell.length_a   1.000
_cell.length_b   1.000
_cell.length_c   1.000
_cell.angle_alpha   90.00
_cell.angle_beta   90.00
_cell.angle_gamma   90.00
#
_symmetry.space_group_name_H-M   'P 1'
#
loop_
_entity.id
_entity.type
_entity.pdbx_description
1 polymer ?
#
loop_
_entity_poly.entity_id
_entity_poly.type
_entity_poly.pdbx_seq_one_letter_code
_entity_poly.pdbx_strand_id
1 'polypeptide(L)'
;MSGMQRAEEQATRNGIQALEMAFSGVQSRRQDVENTKHGMMSALQGSDGGAFQKLLDSWDEHAEIISKNLQDMINQLNDTLTAQGLTQGSSNEAVNQAYSQSATIFDNLMGSTAGR
;
A
#
# COMPACT_ATOMS: atom_id res chain seq x y z
N MET A 1 -7.59 16.31 15.16
CA MET A 1 -7.15 15.93 13.79
C MET A 1 -6.02 14.90 13.79
N SER A 2 -5.03 14.99 14.69
CA SER A 2 -3.88 14.05 14.74
C SER A 2 -4.25 12.57 14.96
N GLY A 3 -5.30 12.27 15.73
CA GLY A 3 -5.74 10.88 15.97
C GLY A 3 -6.37 10.20 14.75
N MET A 4 -7.10 10.96 13.91
CA MET A 4 -7.73 10.44 12.70
C MET A 4 -6.68 10.14 11.62
N GLN A 5 -5.71 11.04 11.44
CA GLN A 5 -4.59 10.84 10.51
C GLN A 5 -3.70 9.64 10.89
N ARG A 6 -3.41 9.45 12.19
CA ARG A 6 -2.69 8.25 12.66
C ARG A 6 -3.45 6.95 12.40
N ALA A 7 -4.78 6.98 12.55
CA ALA A 7 -5.62 5.81 12.27
C ALA A 7 -5.62 5.47 10.76
N GLU A 8 -5.65 6.49 9.89
CA GLU A 8 -5.55 6.32 8.43
C GLU A 8 -4.18 5.77 7.99
N GLU A 9 -3.08 6.26 8.56
CA GLU A 9 -1.75 5.69 8.32
C GLU A 9 -1.67 4.22 8.74
N GLN A 10 -2.22 3.89 9.90
CA GLN A 10 -2.23 2.52 10.40
C GLN A 10 -3.09 1.61 9.52
N ALA A 11 -4.25 2.07 9.07
CA ALA A 11 -5.09 1.36 8.11
C ALA A 11 -4.37 1.13 6.77
N THR A 12 -3.63 2.14 6.29
CA THR A 12 -2.82 2.07 5.05
C THR A 12 -1.73 0.99 5.18
N ARG A 13 -0.99 0.99 6.29
CA ARG A 13 0.05 -0.04 6.57
C ARG A 13 -0.54 -1.45 6.67
N ASN A 14 -1.69 -1.60 7.34
CA ASN A 14 -2.39 -2.88 7.42
C ASN A 14 -2.84 -3.36 6.02
N GLY A 15 -3.30 -2.44 5.18
CA GLY A 15 -3.65 -2.71 3.79
C GLY A 15 -2.47 -3.24 2.97
N ILE A 16 -1.31 -2.58 3.08
CA ILE A 16 -0.07 -3.03 2.43
C ILE A 16 0.27 -4.47 2.85
N GLN A 17 0.29 -4.74 4.16
CA GLN A 17 0.60 -6.08 4.66
C GLN A 17 -0.38 -7.15 4.15
N ALA A 18 -1.68 -6.82 4.11
CA ALA A 18 -2.70 -7.73 3.59
C ALA A 18 -2.48 -8.04 2.10
N LEU A 19 -2.12 -7.02 1.30
CA LEU A 19 -1.81 -7.18 -0.12
C LEU A 19 -0.53 -7.98 -0.36
N GLU A 20 0.52 -7.77 0.44
CA GLU A 20 1.76 -8.56 0.37
C GLU A 20 1.53 -10.05 0.68
N MET A 21 0.70 -10.34 1.67
CA MET A 21 0.28 -11.72 1.98
C MET A 21 -0.52 -12.32 0.82
N ALA A 22 -1.46 -11.57 0.25
CA ALA A 22 -2.25 -12.01 -0.90
C ALA A 22 -1.35 -12.30 -2.11
N PHE A 23 -0.40 -11.40 -2.40
CA PHE A 23 0.57 -11.57 -3.49
C PHE A 23 1.41 -12.84 -3.32
N SER A 24 1.95 -13.05 -2.12
CA SER A 24 2.70 -14.26 -1.78
C SER A 24 1.85 -15.52 -1.93
N GLY A 25 0.57 -15.45 -1.54
CA GLY A 25 -0.40 -16.52 -1.73
C GLY A 25 -0.62 -16.86 -3.21
N VAL A 26 -0.81 -15.85 -4.07
CA VAL A 26 -0.95 -16.06 -5.52
C VAL A 26 0.29 -16.73 -6.11
N GLN A 27 1.49 -16.28 -5.76
CA GLN A 27 2.73 -16.88 -6.26
C GLN A 27 2.89 -18.33 -5.84
N SER A 28 2.54 -18.68 -4.59
CA SER A 28 2.53 -20.07 -4.13
C SER A 28 1.56 -20.93 -4.95
N ARG A 29 0.36 -20.42 -5.26
CA ARG A 29 -0.61 -21.17 -6.08
C ARG A 29 -0.16 -21.35 -7.51
N ARG A 30 0.53 -20.35 -8.09
CA ARG A 30 1.14 -20.51 -9.43
C ARG A 30 2.17 -21.62 -9.45
N GLN A 31 3.01 -21.70 -8.42
CA GLN A 31 3.97 -22.79 -8.30
C GLN A 31 3.28 -24.17 -8.15
N ASP A 32 2.21 -24.25 -7.36
CA ASP A 32 1.43 -25.49 -7.19
C ASP A 32 0.83 -25.97 -8.54
N VAL A 33 0.31 -25.03 -9.33
CA VAL A 33 -0.27 -25.33 -10.65
C VAL A 33 0.81 -25.76 -11.64
N GLU A 34 1.95 -25.09 -11.69
CA GLU A 34 3.07 -25.49 -12.55
C GLU A 34 3.64 -26.87 -12.17
N ASN A 35 3.70 -27.19 -10.88
CA ASN A 35 4.08 -28.54 -10.43
C ASN A 35 3.06 -29.59 -10.90
N THR A 36 1.76 -29.26 -10.82
CA THR A 36 0.67 -30.13 -11.27
C THR A 36 0.73 -30.35 -12.78
N LYS A 37 0.99 -29.29 -13.56
CA LYS A 37 1.17 -29.32 -15.01
C LYS A 37 2.29 -30.26 -15.42
N HIS A 38 3.47 -30.14 -14.81
CA HIS A 38 4.60 -31.03 -15.08
C HIS A 38 4.27 -32.50 -14.77
N GLY A 39 3.54 -32.77 -13.67
CA GLY A 39 3.09 -34.12 -13.35
C GLY A 39 2.09 -34.68 -14.36
N MET A 40 1.11 -33.87 -14.77
CA MET A 40 0.02 -34.31 -15.65
C MET A 40 0.41 -34.35 -17.14
N MET A 41 1.37 -33.56 -17.60
CA MET A 41 1.88 -33.62 -18.98
C MET A 41 2.41 -35.01 -19.37
N SER A 42 2.93 -35.76 -18.40
CA SER A 42 3.35 -37.15 -18.61
C SER A 42 2.17 -38.12 -18.82
N ALA A 43 0.99 -37.78 -18.28
CA ALA A 43 -0.19 -38.63 -18.24
C ALA A 43 -1.26 -38.26 -19.30
N LEU A 44 -1.31 -36.99 -19.72
CA LEU A 44 -2.30 -36.48 -20.66
C LEU A 44 -1.73 -36.37 -22.08
N GLN A 45 -1.80 -37.47 -22.84
CA GLN A 45 -1.54 -37.45 -24.29
C GLN A 45 -2.85 -37.31 -25.09
N GLY A 46 -2.79 -36.62 -26.23
CA GLY A 46 -3.93 -36.49 -27.15
C GLY A 46 -4.75 -35.20 -26.97
N SER A 47 -5.97 -35.20 -27.52
CA SER A 47 -6.86 -34.03 -27.57
C SER A 47 -7.15 -33.41 -26.19
N ASP A 48 -7.29 -34.25 -25.16
CA ASP A 48 -7.60 -33.82 -23.79
C ASP A 48 -6.43 -33.09 -23.13
N GLY A 49 -5.19 -33.52 -23.41
CA GLY A 49 -3.99 -32.81 -22.96
C GLY A 49 -3.87 -31.42 -23.56
N GLY A 50 -4.26 -31.25 -24.83
CA GLY A 50 -4.28 -29.93 -25.49
C GLY A 50 -5.33 -28.97 -24.90
N ALA A 51 -6.51 -29.48 -24.56
CA ALA A 51 -7.54 -28.67 -23.89
C ALA A 51 -7.15 -28.29 -22.46
N PHE A 52 -6.56 -29.23 -21.72
CA PHE A 52 -6.05 -28.98 -20.37
C PHE A 52 -4.91 -27.96 -20.36
N GLN A 53 -3.99 -28.06 -21.33
CA GLN A 53 -2.90 -27.09 -21.48
C GLN A 53 -3.42 -25.66 -21.68
N LYS A 54 -4.41 -25.47 -22.55
CA LYS A 54 -5.04 -24.15 -22.77
C LYS A 54 -5.72 -23.60 -21.52
N LEU A 55 -6.36 -24.47 -20.73
CA LEU A 55 -6.97 -24.07 -19.46
C LEU A 55 -5.90 -23.56 -18.48
N LEU A 56 -4.77 -24.27 -18.37
CA LEU A 56 -3.66 -23.86 -17.52
C LEU A 56 -3.03 -22.55 -17.97
N ASP A 57 -2.85 -22.37 -19.28
CA ASP A 57 -2.29 -21.13 -19.83
C ASP A 57 -3.20 -19.92 -19.53
N SER A 58 -4.53 -20.07 -19.71
CA SER A 58 -5.49 -19.02 -19.35
C SER A 58 -5.54 -18.76 -17.83
N TRP A 59 -5.39 -19.81 -17.03
CA TRP A 59 -5.32 -19.67 -15.58
C TRP A 59 -4.07 -18.89 -15.15
N ASP A 60 -2.91 -19.16 -15.76
CA ASP A 60 -1.66 -18.46 -15.44
C ASP A 60 -1.73 -16.98 -15.85
N GLU A 61 -2.32 -16.67 -17.01
CA GLU A 61 -2.57 -15.30 -17.45
C GLU A 61 -3.44 -14.53 -16.44
N HIS A 62 -4.54 -15.14 -15.95
CA HIS A 62 -5.37 -14.52 -14.93
C HIS A 62 -4.62 -14.33 -13.61
N ALA A 63 -3.80 -15.29 -13.21
CA ALA A 63 -2.98 -15.18 -12.00
C ALA A 63 -1.95 -14.03 -12.11
N GLU A 64 -1.34 -13.84 -13.29
CA GLU A 64 -0.44 -12.73 -13.56
C GLU A 64 -1.14 -11.37 -13.47
N ILE A 65 -2.34 -11.23 -14.05
CA ILE A 65 -3.15 -10.01 -13.94
C ILE A 65 -3.45 -9.70 -12.47
N ILE A 66 -3.84 -10.70 -11.67
CA ILE A 66 -4.09 -10.53 -10.23
C ILE A 66 -2.81 -10.08 -9.52
N SER A 67 -1.67 -10.73 -9.76
CA SER A 67 -0.38 -10.35 -9.18
C SER A 67 0.00 -8.91 -9.51
N LYS A 68 -0.21 -8.47 -10.75
CA LYS A 68 0.04 -7.08 -11.17
C LYS A 68 -0.86 -6.10 -10.42
N ASN A 69 -2.16 -6.37 -10.35
CA ASN A 69 -3.11 -5.51 -9.65
C ASN A 69 -2.78 -5.39 -8.15
N LEU A 70 -2.36 -6.48 -7.51
CA LEU A 70 -1.90 -6.46 -6.11
C LEU A 70 -0.67 -5.57 -5.94
N GLN A 71 0.32 -5.69 -6.83
CA GLN A 71 1.52 -4.86 -6.81
C GLN A 71 1.21 -3.38 -7.02
N ASP A 72 0.32 -3.06 -7.97
CA ASP A 72 -0.09 -1.69 -8.25
C ASP A 72 -0.80 -1.07 -7.03
N MET A 73 -1.65 -1.83 -6.33
CA MET A 73 -2.28 -1.36 -5.09
C MET A 73 -1.26 -1.16 -3.95
N ILE A 74 -0.26 -2.05 -3.81
CA ILE A 74 0.83 -1.87 -2.84
C ILE A 74 1.58 -0.57 -3.14
N ASN A 75 1.92 -0.31 -4.39
CA ASN A 75 2.60 0.90 -4.80
C ASN A 75 1.76 2.14 -4.47
N GLN A 76 0.47 2.12 -4.80
CA GLN A 76 -0.44 3.23 -4.53
C GLN A 76 -0.61 3.51 -3.02
N LEU A 77 -0.66 2.49 -2.17
CA LEU A 77 -0.71 2.68 -0.73
C LEU A 77 0.61 3.21 -0.17
N ASN A 78 1.76 2.79 -0.70
CA ASN A 78 3.07 3.34 -0.33
C ASN A 78 3.21 4.81 -0.73
N ASP A 79 2.74 5.19 -1.93
CA ASP A 79 2.70 6.58 -2.38
C ASP A 79 1.79 7.41 -1.47
N THR A 80 0.64 6.86 -1.09
CA THR A 80 -0.30 7.50 -0.15
C THR A 80 0.36 7.75 1.21
N LEU A 81 1.07 6.76 1.75
CA LEU A 81 1.78 6.88 3.03
C LEU A 81 2.86 7.98 2.97
N THR A 82 3.59 8.04 1.86
CA THR A 82 4.63 9.05 1.64
C THR A 82 4.03 10.46 1.55
N ALA A 83 2.93 10.63 0.80
CA ALA A 83 2.23 11.90 0.67
C ALA A 83 1.62 12.37 2.01
N GLN A 84 1.07 11.45 2.81
CA GLN A 84 0.56 11.74 4.15
C GLN A 84 1.67 12.25 5.07
N GLY A 85 2.85 11.61 5.06
CA GLY A 85 4.01 12.03 5.85
C GLY A 85 4.49 13.45 5.51
N LEU A 86 4.59 13.77 4.21
CA LEU A 86 4.96 15.11 3.74
C LEU A 86 3.94 16.18 4.19
N THR A 87 2.65 15.88 4.05
CA THR A 87 1.56 16.79 4.42
C THR A 87 1.52 17.05 5.93
N GLN A 88 1.79 16.03 6.74
CA GLN A 88 1.83 16.16 8.19
C GLN A 88 3.04 16.98 8.66
N GLY A 89 4.20 16.80 8.01
CA GLY A 89 5.38 17.63 8.25
C GLY A 89 5.13 19.11 7.99
N SER A 90 4.62 19.45 6.80
CA SER A 90 4.34 20.83 6.42
C SER A 90 3.26 21.48 7.31
N SER A 91 2.26 20.70 7.74
CA SER A 91 1.21 21.18 8.65
C SER A 91 1.75 21.48 10.04
N ASN A 92 2.63 20.63 10.58
CA ASN A 92 3.27 20.85 11.87
C ASN A 92 4.18 22.08 11.84
N GLU A 93 4.94 22.28 10.77
CA GLU A 93 5.78 23.47 10.60
C GLU A 93 4.93 24.75 10.58
N ALA A 94 3.83 24.77 9.81
CA ALA A 94 2.92 25.92 9.75
C ALA A 94 2.28 26.21 11.11
N VAL A 95 1.86 25.18 11.86
CA VAL A 95 1.33 25.34 13.22
C VAL A 95 2.38 25.90 14.17
N ASN A 96 3.62 25.38 14.14
CA ASN A 96 4.72 25.88 14.97
C ASN A 96 5.10 27.32 14.60
N GLN A 97 5.05 27.69 13.33
CA GLN A 97 5.24 29.07 12.86
C GLN A 97 4.13 30.00 13.37
N ALA A 98 2.87 29.58 13.29
CA ALA A 98 1.76 30.36 13.82
C ALA A 98 1.84 30.50 15.35
N TYR A 99 2.29 29.46 16.05
CA TYR A 99 2.47 29.47 17.50
C TYR A 99 3.60 30.41 17.93
N SER A 100 4.75 30.35 17.25
CA SER A 100 5.87 31.28 17.51
C SER A 100 5.51 32.73 17.20
N GLN A 101 4.80 33.00 16.10
CA GLN A 101 4.27 34.33 15.81
C GLN A 101 3.29 34.81 16.89
N SER A 102 2.38 33.95 17.33
CA SER A 102 1.42 34.25 18.40
C SER A 102 2.12 34.56 19.73
N ALA A 103 3.15 33.78 20.07
CA ALA A 103 3.96 34.01 21.25
C ALA A 103 4.68 35.36 21.18
N THR A 104 5.30 35.72 20.05
CA THR A 104 5.93 37.03 19.85
C THR A 104 4.93 38.18 19.97
N ILE A 105 3.73 38.04 19.40
CA ILE A 105 2.68 39.07 19.51
C ILE A 105 2.24 39.22 20.97
N PHE A 106 2.04 38.11 21.68
CA PHE A 106 1.66 38.12 23.09
C PHE A 106 2.74 38.75 23.97
N ASP A 107 4.01 38.42 23.74
CA ASP A 107 5.14 38.97 24.48
C ASP A 107 5.28 40.49 24.24
N ASN A 108 5.07 40.94 23.00
CA ASN A 108 5.03 42.36 22.67
C ASN A 108 3.85 43.09 23.34
N LEU A 109 2.68 42.46 23.45
CA LEU A 109 1.51 43.03 24.14
C LEU A 109 1.71 43.08 25.67
N MET A 110 2.27 42.04 26.27
CA MET A 110 2.60 41.98 27.70
C MET A 110 3.73 42.95 28.07
N GLY A 111 4.81 42.99 27.28
CA GLY A 111 5.94 43.90 27.47
C GLY A 111 5.57 45.37 27.26
N SER A 112 4.63 45.66 26.35
CA SER A 112 4.08 47.02 26.17
C SER A 112 3.16 47.46 27.32
N THR A 113 2.65 46.53 28.13
CA THR A 113 1.70 46.84 29.22
C THR A 113 2.40 46.91 30.58
N ALA A 114 3.54 46.25 30.77
CA ALA A 114 4.30 46.26 32.02
C ALA A 114 5.09 47.56 32.30
N GLY A 115 5.06 48.54 31.39
CA GLY A 115 5.84 49.78 31.46
C GLY A 115 5.04 51.08 31.62
N ARG A 116 3.78 51.04 32.09
CA ARG A 116 2.99 52.25 32.38
C ARG A 116 2.46 52.25 33.81
#